data_AF-A0A948FMZ4-F1
#
_entry.id   AF-A0A948FMZ4-F1
#
_cell.length_a   1.000
_cell.length_b   1.000
_cell.length_c   1.000
_cell.angle_alpha   90.00
_cell.angle_beta   90.00
_cell.angle_gamma   90.00
#
_symmetry.space_group_name_H-M   'P 1'
#
loop_
_entity.id
_entity.type
_entity.pdbx_description
1 polymer ?
#
loop_
_entity_poly.entity_id
_entity_poly.type
_entity_poly.pdbx_seq_one_letter_code
_entity_poly.pdbx_strand_id
1 'polypeptide(L)' 'MTESELVFTSLAELTTRNVAEKDLATGLDENVISAIKGGRYAGKARNDFEKLTGKKSGFRR' A
#
# COMPACT_ATOMS: atom_id res chain seq x y z
N MET A 1 6.78 -5.07 14.26
CA MET A 1 5.71 -4.98 13.26
C MET A 1 4.38 -5.12 13.97
N THR A 2 3.47 -4.14 13.88
CA THR A 2 2.12 -4.27 14.48
C THR A 2 1.18 -5.02 13.54
N GLU A 3 0.07 -5.56 14.05
CA GLU A 3 -0.95 -6.23 13.21
C GLU A 3 -1.45 -5.30 12.10
N SER A 4 -1.80 -4.06 12.44
CA SER A 4 -2.19 -3.05 11.46
C SER A 4 -1.10 -2.78 10.42
N GLU A 5 0.18 -2.77 10.82
CA GLU A 5 1.31 -2.56 9.91
C GLU A 5 1.45 -3.72 8.92
N LEU A 6 1.23 -4.96 9.37
CA LEU A 6 1.19 -6.14 8.51
C LEU A 6 0.03 -6.08 7.51
N VAL A 7 -1.17 -5.70 7.97
CA VAL A 7 -2.35 -5.55 7.10
C VAL A 7 -2.12 -4.49 6.03
N PHE A 8 -1.62 -3.30 6.39
CA PHE A 8 -1.39 -2.25 5.40
C PHE A 8 -0.22 -2.53 4.47
N THR A 9 0.81 -3.24 4.94
CA THR A 9 1.89 -3.75 4.07
C THR A 9 1.33 -4.75 3.05
N SER A 10 0.52 -5.71 3.51
CA SER A 10 -0.12 -6.70 2.63
C SER A 10 -1.07 -6.04 1.63
N LEU A 11 -1.78 -5.00 2.05
CA LEU A 11 -2.63 -4.21 1.16
C LEU A 11 -1.81 -3.47 0.10
N ALA A 12 -0.67 -2.89 0.47
CA ALA A 12 0.23 -2.22 -0.48
C ALA A 12 0.78 -3.20 -1.52
N GLU A 13 1.18 -4.39 -1.10
CA GLU A 13 1.68 -5.46 -1.97
C GLU A 13 0.58 -5.96 -2.92
N LEU A 14 -0.58 -6.33 -2.37
CA LEU A 14 -1.72 -6.84 -3.14
C LEU A 14 -2.17 -5.82 -4.20
N THR A 15 -2.28 -4.54 -3.82
CA THR A 15 -2.72 -3.49 -4.74
C THR A 15 -1.66 -3.18 -5.79
N THR A 16 -0.39 -3.14 -5.44
CA THR A 16 0.71 -2.99 -6.41
C THR A 16 0.69 -4.10 -7.45
N ARG A 17 0.54 -5.36 -7.00
CA ARG A 17 0.48 -6.53 -7.89
C ARG A 17 -0.72 -6.49 -8.83
N ASN A 18 -1.92 -6.23 -8.30
CA ASN A 18 -3.13 -6.17 -9.13
C ASN A 18 -3.08 -5.02 -10.14
N VAL A 19 -2.48 -3.88 -9.77
CA VAL A 19 -2.28 -2.76 -10.71
C VAL A 19 -1.28 -3.13 -11.80
N ALA A 20 -0.16 -3.75 -11.43
CA ALA A 20 0.83 -4.21 -12.40
C ALA A 20 0.25 -5.25 -13.37
N GLU A 21 -0.51 -6.22 -12.86
CA GLU A 21 -1.20 -7.25 -13.66
C GLU A 21 -2.24 -6.61 -14.60
N LYS A 22 -3.05 -5.67 -14.11
CA LYS A 22 -4.06 -4.95 -14.91
C LYS A 22 -3.43 -4.11 -16.02
N ASP A 23 -2.36 -3.40 -15.69
CA ASP A 23 -1.69 -2.47 -16.62
C ASP A 23 -0.66 -3.20 -17.52
N LEU A 24 -0.53 -4.53 -17.40
CA LEU A 24 0.47 -5.37 -18.08
C LEU A 24 1.90 -4.82 -17.90
N ALA A 25 2.19 -4.31 -16.70
CA ALA A 25 3.49 -3.75 -16.36
C ALA A 25 4.56 -4.85 -16.35
N THR A 26 5.50 -4.78 -17.30
CA THR A 26 6.61 -5.74 -17.45
C THR A 26 7.96 -5.08 -17.29
N GLY A 27 8.07 -3.78 -17.58
CA GLY A 27 9.28 -2.99 -17.44
C GLY A 27 9.48 -2.39 -16.05
N LEU A 28 10.70 -1.95 -15.76
CA LEU A 28 11.02 -1.29 -14.48
C LEU A 28 10.18 -0.03 -14.28
N ASP A 29 10.08 0.83 -15.29
CA ASP A 29 9.36 2.11 -15.19
C ASP A 29 7.86 1.90 -14.92
N GLU A 30 7.25 0.91 -15.57
CA GLU A 30 5.84 0.54 -15.38
C GLU A 30 5.59 -0.03 -13.98
N ASN A 31 6.52 -0.85 -13.48
CA ASN A 31 6.47 -1.41 -12.14
C ASN A 31 6.65 -0.32 -11.07
N VAL A 32 7.50 0.69 -11.31
CA VAL A 32 7.62 1.87 -10.44
C VAL A 32 6.30 2.62 -10.36
N ILE A 33 5.61 2.83 -11.49
CA ILE A 33 4.29 3.47 -11.51
C ILE A 33 3.27 2.64 -10.69
N SER A 34 3.27 1.32 -10.86
CA SER A 34 2.38 0.41 -10.14
C SER A 34 2.63 0.43 -8.63
N ALA A 35 3.89 0.43 -8.21
CA ALA A 35 4.30 0.54 -6.80
C ALA A 35 3.88 1.86 -6.18
N ILE A 36 4.01 2.98 -6.91
CA ILE A 36 3.53 4.29 -6.44
C ILE A 36 2.01 4.28 -6.27
N LYS A 37 1.26 3.71 -7.21
CA LYS A 37 -0.21 3.60 -7.12
C LYS A 37 -0.63 2.75 -5.92
N GLY A 38 -0.08 1.54 -5.76
CA GLY A 38 -0.42 0.62 -4.66
C GLY A 38 -0.02 1.18 -3.29
N GLY A 39 1.20 1.69 -3.17
CA GLY A 39 1.69 2.32 -1.94
C GLY A 39 0.85 3.54 -1.53
N ARG A 40 0.46 4.41 -2.48
CA ARG A 40 -0.43 5.54 -2.19
C ARG A 40 -1.82 5.10 -1.75
N TYR A 41 -2.38 4.04 -2.34
CA TYR A 41 -3.67 3.50 -1.94
C TYR A 41 -3.64 2.96 -0.51
N ALA A 42 -2.66 2.11 -0.18
CA ALA A 42 -2.49 1.57 1.16
C ALA A 42 -2.20 2.67 2.19
N GLY A 43 -1.40 3.68 1.82
CA GLY A 43 -1.14 4.85 2.66
C GLY A 43 -2.39 5.66 2.99
N LYS A 44 -3.32 5.82 2.04
CA LYS A 44 -4.63 6.45 2.30
C LYS A 44 -5.49 5.61 3.24
N ALA A 45 -5.63 4.32 2.97
CA ALA A 45 -6.40 3.41 3.83
C ALA A 45 -5.87 3.39 5.27
N ARG A 46 -4.54 3.39 5.43
CA ARG A 46 -3.86 3.53 6.72
C ARG A 46 -4.22 4.84 7.40
N ASN A 47 -4.10 5.97 6.70
CA ASN A 47 -4.42 7.28 7.27
C ASN A 47 -5.88 7.37 7.74
N ASP A 48 -6.81 6.82 6.96
CA ASP A 48 -8.24 6.84 7.31
C ASP A 48 -8.53 5.95 8.51
N PHE A 49 -7.90 4.78 8.58
CA PHE A 49 -7.97 3.90 9.76
C PHE A 49 -7.40 4.58 11.02
N GLU A 50 -6.24 5.24 10.94
CA GLU A 50 -5.62 5.92 12.07
C GLU A 50 -6.49 7.09 12.57
N LYS A 51 -7.07 7.85 11.65
CA LYS A 51 -8.02 8.93 11.98
C LYS A 51 -9.29 8.40 12.63
N LEU A 52 -9.85 7.31 12.11
CA LEU A 52 -11.10 6.74 12.61
C LEU A 52 -10.93 6.10 13.99
N THR A 53 -9.80 5.42 14.21
CA THR A 53 -9.57 4.62 15.43
C THR A 53 -8.74 5.33 16.49
N GLY A 54 -8.05 6.42 16.14
CA GLY A 54 -7.08 7.10 17.00
C GLY A 54 -5.81 6.29 17.29
N LYS A 55 -5.65 5.09 16.70
CA LYS A 55 -4.50 4.21 16.91
C LYS A 55 -3.49 4.39 15.80
N LYS A 56 -2.20 4.48 16.14
CA LYS A 56 -1.12 4.48 15.14
C LYS A 56 -0.85 3.06 14.66
N SER A 57 -0.77 2.90 13.35
CA SER A 57 -0.16 1.75 12.72
C SER A 57 1.36 1.86 12.90
N GLY A 58 2.03 0.79 13.32
CA GLY A 58 3.43 0.80 13.79
C GLY A 58 4.51 1.28 12.81
N PHE A 59 4.12 1.79 11.63
CA PHE A 59 5.01 2.44 10.68
C PHE A 59 5.81 3.55 11.36
N ARG A 60 7.12 3.36 11.44
CA ARG A 60 8.06 4.44 11.74
C ARG A 60 8.24 5.26 10.46
N ARG A 61 8.10 6.58 10.58
CA ARG A 61 8.47 7.51 9.50
C ARG A 61 9.96 7.43 9.22
#